data_AF-A0A1J9RHU1-F1
#
_entry.id   AF-A0A1J9RHU1-F1
#
_cell.length_a   1.000
_cell.length_b   1.000
_cell.length_c   1.000
_cell.angle_alpha   90.00
_cell.angle_beta   90.00
_cell.angle_gamma   90.00
#
_symmetry.space_group_name_H-M   'P 1'
#
loop_
_entity.id
_entity.type
_entity.pdbx_description
1 polymer ?
#
loop_
_entity_poly.entity_id
_entity_poly.type
_entity_poly.pdbx_seq_one_letter_code
_entity_poly.pdbx_strand_id
1 'polypeptide(L)'
;MSSSNHFSRGAMAAVFAALVPLSAAQLTTSCNPMNGSQFPCPADAGLCQTSTHVTDFTTGDDSNWRAADGTNLKYTSDGAEFTIADRYQAPTIETDFYIFYGRVSVAMKSSPGQGIVSSVTLASDVLDEIDWVTRPPPPPPVSIEEQTTTTDAYPLFIFLQEFLGGNNTMVHSDYFGKGNGTVSDREGDHAVATPVDAWHTYTIDWTEERIEWIIDDVTVRTLAAADALDGANFPQTPAKVRMGTWAGGDPAKSYWTRLWAGGDTTYSSEAGMPWTMTVAKVSITNYNPAESYSYTDGTGDSGSIAKGGAACK
;
A
#
# COMPACT_ATOMS: atom_id res chain seq x y z
N MET A 1 -53.02 30.84 -39.79
CA MET A 1 -51.82 30.78 -40.64
C MET A 1 -50.61 30.99 -39.74
N SER A 2 -49.77 29.95 -39.66
CA SER A 2 -48.40 29.88 -39.14
C SER A 2 -48.01 30.75 -37.93
N SER A 3 -47.87 30.13 -36.76
CA SER A 3 -46.86 30.57 -35.78
C SER A 3 -46.16 29.33 -35.23
N SER A 4 -44.84 29.41 -35.27
CA SER A 4 -43.88 28.32 -35.26
C SER A 4 -43.56 27.89 -33.83
N ASN A 5 -43.77 26.62 -33.50
CA ASN A 5 -43.23 26.03 -32.27
C ASN A 5 -41.74 25.73 -32.48
N HIS A 6 -40.86 26.60 -31.99
CA HIS A 6 -39.45 26.30 -31.82
C HIS A 6 -39.26 25.33 -30.65
N PHE A 7 -39.19 24.03 -30.96
CA PHE A 7 -38.60 23.05 -30.04
C PHE A 7 -37.09 23.27 -30.01
N SER A 8 -36.61 23.92 -28.94
CA SER A 8 -35.18 23.99 -28.64
C SER A 8 -34.68 22.57 -28.35
N ARG A 9 -33.76 22.09 -29.19
CA ARG A 9 -32.99 20.88 -28.95
C ARG A 9 -32.01 21.16 -27.80
N GLY A 10 -32.46 20.93 -26.57
CA GLY A 10 -31.57 20.84 -25.42
C GLY A 10 -30.64 19.64 -25.62
N ALA A 11 -29.35 19.90 -25.81
CA ALA A 11 -28.33 18.87 -25.84
C ALA A 11 -28.35 18.12 -24.49
N MET A 12 -28.63 16.82 -24.51
CA MET A 12 -28.29 15.95 -23.40
C MET A 12 -26.77 15.92 -23.31
N ALA A 13 -26.19 16.73 -22.44
CA ALA A 13 -24.86 16.49 -21.95
C ALA A 13 -24.91 15.17 -21.16
N ALA A 14 -24.38 14.10 -21.76
CA ALA A 14 -24.11 12.87 -21.05
C ALA A 14 -23.09 13.21 -19.96
N VAL A 15 -23.56 13.36 -18.73
CA VAL A 15 -22.69 13.38 -17.55
C VAL A 15 -22.13 11.96 -17.45
N PHE A 16 -20.95 11.75 -18.05
CA PHE A 16 -20.11 10.64 -17.64
C PHE A 16 -19.79 10.89 -16.17
N ALA A 17 -20.52 10.21 -15.29
CA ALA A 17 -20.04 9.97 -13.94
C ALA A 17 -18.74 9.19 -14.12
N ALA A 18 -17.61 9.91 -14.12
CA ALA A 18 -16.33 9.29 -13.89
C ALA A 18 -16.49 8.50 -12.60
N LEU A 19 -16.48 7.18 -12.70
CA LEU A 19 -16.26 6.30 -11.56
C LEU A 19 -14.90 6.72 -11.02
N VAL A 20 -14.92 7.64 -10.05
CA VAL A 20 -13.75 8.00 -9.27
C VAL A 20 -13.38 6.71 -8.54
N PRO A 21 -12.22 6.11 -8.82
CA PRO A 21 -11.84 4.89 -8.14
C PRO A 21 -11.80 5.15 -6.63
N LEU A 22 -12.31 4.18 -5.86
CA LEU A 22 -12.15 4.16 -4.42
C LEU A 22 -10.66 4.26 -4.10
N SER A 23 -10.28 5.38 -3.51
CA SER A 23 -8.89 5.72 -3.24
C SER A 23 -8.39 5.04 -1.96
N ALA A 24 -8.27 3.71 -1.97
CA ALA A 24 -7.03 3.15 -1.43
C ALA A 24 -5.87 3.73 -2.26
N ALA A 25 -4.63 3.76 -1.77
CA ALA A 25 -3.50 4.11 -2.62
C ALA A 25 -3.40 3.09 -3.78
N GLN A 26 -4.14 3.29 -4.88
CA GLN A 26 -4.23 2.31 -5.95
C GLN A 26 -2.84 2.15 -6.56
N LEU A 27 -2.31 0.94 -6.47
CA LEU A 27 -1.20 0.53 -7.29
C LEU A 27 -1.56 0.82 -8.75
N THR A 28 -0.70 1.58 -9.42
CA THR A 28 -0.77 1.79 -10.85
C THR A 28 0.47 1.17 -11.47
N THR A 29 0.31 0.60 -12.65
CA THR A 29 1.42 0.16 -13.48
C THR A 29 1.42 0.95 -14.78
N SER A 30 2.62 1.18 -15.33
CA SER A 30 2.76 1.72 -16.69
C SER A 30 2.33 0.72 -17.76
N CYS A 31 2.37 -0.58 -17.47
CA CYS A 31 1.99 -1.64 -18.39
C CYS A 31 1.38 -2.81 -17.62
N ASN A 32 0.08 -3.05 -17.76
CA ASN A 32 -0.57 -4.23 -17.21
C ASN A 32 -0.67 -5.30 -18.30
N PRO A 33 0.03 -6.45 -18.16
CA PRO A 33 0.03 -7.49 -19.20
C PRO A 33 -1.32 -8.18 -19.38
N MET A 34 -2.25 -8.08 -18.40
CA MET A 34 -3.63 -8.56 -18.55
C MET A 34 -4.49 -7.62 -19.40
N ASN A 35 -4.04 -6.39 -19.65
CA ASN A 35 -4.68 -5.49 -20.60
C ASN A 35 -4.15 -5.78 -22.00
N GLY A 36 -5.00 -6.38 -22.85
CA GLY A 36 -4.63 -6.73 -24.23
C GLY A 36 -4.20 -5.56 -25.11
N SER A 37 -4.50 -4.30 -24.75
CA SER A 37 -3.99 -3.12 -25.46
C SER A 37 -2.58 -2.70 -25.02
N GLN A 38 -2.10 -3.23 -23.91
CA GLN A 38 -0.77 -2.97 -23.34
C GLN A 38 0.20 -4.16 -23.55
N PHE A 39 -0.33 -5.37 -23.80
CA PHE A 39 0.47 -6.56 -24.06
C PHE A 39 1.12 -6.56 -25.47
N PRO A 40 2.38 -7.01 -25.63
CA PRO A 40 3.30 -7.47 -24.58
C PRO A 40 3.93 -6.30 -23.81
N CYS A 41 4.08 -6.47 -22.50
CA CYS A 41 4.82 -5.53 -21.66
C CYS A 41 6.34 -5.76 -21.75
N PRO A 42 7.17 -4.73 -21.51
CA PRO A 42 8.60 -4.91 -21.32
C PRO A 42 8.91 -5.92 -20.21
N ALA A 43 10.09 -6.54 -20.27
CA ALA A 43 10.53 -7.43 -19.22
C ALA A 43 10.86 -6.64 -17.94
N ASP A 44 10.41 -7.15 -16.80
CA ASP A 44 10.73 -6.62 -15.48
C ASP A 44 12.17 -6.91 -15.14
N ALA A 45 12.95 -5.92 -14.72
CA ALA A 45 14.31 -6.13 -14.25
C ALA A 45 14.30 -6.96 -12.95
N GLY A 46 15.04 -8.06 -12.88
CA GLY A 46 15.05 -8.94 -11.72
C GLY A 46 16.27 -8.76 -10.81
N LEU A 47 16.14 -9.17 -9.55
CA LEU A 47 17.29 -9.25 -8.63
C LEU A 47 18.12 -10.50 -8.93
N CYS A 48 19.21 -10.32 -9.69
CA CYS A 48 20.08 -11.42 -10.17
C CYS A 48 21.49 -11.44 -9.57
N GLN A 49 22.03 -10.27 -9.20
CA GLN A 49 23.43 -10.14 -8.79
C GLN A 49 23.76 -10.94 -7.51
N THR A 50 22.75 -11.10 -6.66
CA THR A 50 22.74 -11.86 -5.42
C THR A 50 21.31 -12.33 -5.16
N SER A 51 21.14 -13.49 -4.53
CA SER A 51 19.83 -13.92 -4.01
C SER A 51 19.28 -13.01 -2.91
N THR A 52 20.14 -12.31 -2.16
CA THR A 52 19.73 -11.36 -1.11
C THR A 52 20.36 -9.98 -1.32
N HIS A 53 19.54 -8.93 -1.32
CA HIS A 53 19.95 -7.53 -1.31
C HIS A 53 19.64 -6.92 0.07
N VAL A 54 20.60 -6.22 0.66
CA VAL A 54 20.45 -5.55 1.95
C VAL A 54 20.78 -4.08 1.77
N THR A 55 19.84 -3.22 2.15
CA THR A 55 20.03 -1.77 2.19
C THR A 55 20.08 -1.31 3.63
N ASP A 56 21.15 -0.60 4.00
CA ASP A 56 21.32 0.03 5.32
C ASP A 56 21.21 1.55 5.17
N PHE A 57 20.00 2.08 5.35
CA PHE A 57 19.70 3.50 5.18
C PHE A 57 20.32 4.39 6.26
N THR A 58 20.85 3.81 7.34
CA THR A 58 21.62 4.57 8.34
C THR A 58 22.95 5.08 7.78
N THR A 59 23.37 4.53 6.65
CA THR A 59 24.63 4.87 5.96
C THR A 59 24.45 5.79 4.75
N GLY A 60 23.21 6.07 4.33
CA GLY A 60 22.89 6.90 3.17
C GLY A 60 21.85 6.28 2.24
N ASP A 61 21.76 6.82 1.03
CA ASP A 61 20.93 6.28 -0.04
C ASP A 61 21.52 5.02 -0.66
N ASP A 62 20.69 4.29 -1.42
CA ASP A 62 21.08 3.11 -2.18
C ASP A 62 20.51 3.22 -3.60
N SER A 63 21.38 3.02 -4.60
CA SER A 63 21.05 3.21 -6.01
C SER A 63 20.08 2.17 -6.59
N ASN A 64 19.70 1.15 -5.83
CA ASN A 64 18.69 0.18 -6.25
C ASN A 64 17.26 0.62 -5.89
N TRP A 65 17.10 1.81 -5.31
CA TRP A 65 15.83 2.41 -4.99
C TRP A 65 15.60 3.66 -5.83
N ARG A 66 14.37 3.79 -6.33
CA ARG A 66 13.89 4.95 -7.07
C ARG A 66 12.83 5.67 -6.26
N ALA A 67 12.98 6.99 -6.16
CA ALA A 67 11.98 7.86 -5.55
C ALA A 67 10.86 8.20 -6.55
N ALA A 68 9.61 8.17 -6.09
CA ALA A 68 8.47 8.65 -6.86
C ALA A 68 8.51 10.19 -6.99
N ASP A 69 7.84 10.73 -8.01
CA ASP A 69 7.77 12.18 -8.24
C ASP A 69 7.34 12.94 -6.98
N GLY A 70 8.07 13.99 -6.65
CA GLY A 70 7.83 14.81 -5.45
C GLY A 70 8.40 14.23 -4.15
N THR A 71 9.01 13.05 -4.18
CA THR A 71 9.68 12.45 -3.01
C THR A 71 11.09 12.99 -2.86
N ASN A 72 11.38 13.57 -1.69
CA ASN A 72 12.72 13.96 -1.28
C ASN A 72 12.97 13.41 0.13
N LEU A 73 13.68 12.29 0.23
CA LEU A 73 14.00 11.69 1.51
C LEU A 73 15.21 12.37 2.16
N LYS A 74 15.21 12.41 3.49
CA LYS A 74 16.42 12.67 4.28
C LYS A 74 16.97 11.35 4.78
N TYR A 75 18.29 11.23 4.78
CA TYR A 75 19.00 10.09 5.36
C TYR A 75 19.76 10.57 6.58
N THR A 76 19.49 9.95 7.72
CA THR A 76 20.11 10.27 9.02
C THR A 76 20.77 9.02 9.60
N SER A 77 21.37 9.14 10.77
CA SER A 77 21.90 7.97 11.49
C SER A 77 20.82 6.98 11.91
N ASP A 78 19.54 7.38 11.93
CA ASP A 78 18.42 6.51 12.23
C ASP A 78 17.87 5.82 10.97
N GLY A 79 18.18 6.32 9.77
CA GLY A 79 17.72 5.76 8.50
C GLY A 79 17.11 6.79 7.55
N ALA A 80 16.30 6.29 6.61
CA ALA A 80 15.55 7.10 5.65
C ALA A 80 14.26 7.64 6.29
N GLU A 81 14.04 8.95 6.18
CA GLU A 81 12.87 9.67 6.71
C GLU A 81 11.84 9.95 5.62
N PHE A 82 10.64 9.39 5.78
CA PHE A 82 9.48 9.60 4.92
C PHE A 82 8.56 10.62 5.59
N THR A 83 8.86 11.91 5.38
CA THR A 83 8.19 13.01 6.07
C THR A 83 7.06 13.63 5.25
N ILE A 84 5.89 13.82 5.89
CA ILE A 84 4.81 14.70 5.44
C ILE A 84 4.90 16.00 6.24
N ALA A 85 5.40 17.05 5.60
CA ALA A 85 5.52 18.40 6.14
C ALA A 85 4.49 19.39 5.55
N ASP A 86 3.82 19.02 4.46
CA ASP A 86 2.74 19.78 3.85
C ASP A 86 1.70 18.84 3.22
N ARG A 87 0.49 19.36 3.03
CA ARG A 87 -0.61 18.63 2.39
C ARG A 87 -0.21 18.17 0.99
N TYR A 88 -0.68 16.98 0.62
CA TYR A 88 -0.37 16.28 -0.64
C TYR A 88 1.03 15.69 -0.77
N GLN A 89 1.90 15.84 0.22
CA GLN A 89 3.14 15.07 0.24
C GLN A 89 2.84 13.60 0.51
N ALA A 90 3.46 12.72 -0.29
CA ALA A 90 3.36 11.28 -0.18
C ALA A 90 4.73 10.64 -0.50
N PRO A 91 5.77 10.90 0.32
CA PRO A 91 7.11 10.39 0.06
C PRO A 91 7.09 8.87 -0.12
N THR A 92 7.57 8.39 -1.25
CA THR A 92 7.53 6.99 -1.66
C THR A 92 8.81 6.61 -2.42
N ILE A 93 9.40 5.47 -2.07
CA ILE A 93 10.45 4.83 -2.86
C ILE A 93 10.03 3.42 -3.26
N GLU A 94 10.60 2.91 -4.34
CA GLU A 94 10.43 1.54 -4.81
C GLU A 94 11.74 0.96 -5.32
N THR A 95 11.89 -0.36 -5.29
CA THR A 95 13.05 -1.02 -5.88
C THR A 95 13.07 -0.85 -7.41
N ASP A 96 14.25 -0.71 -7.99
CA ASP A 96 14.45 -0.74 -9.44
C ASP A 96 14.33 -2.15 -10.03
N PHE A 97 14.43 -3.17 -9.16
CA PHE A 97 14.24 -4.57 -9.50
C PHE A 97 12.95 -5.15 -8.92
N TYR A 98 12.51 -6.25 -9.50
CA TYR A 98 11.45 -7.13 -9.00
C TYR A 98 12.06 -8.37 -8.34
N ILE A 99 11.34 -8.96 -7.41
CA ILE A 99 11.57 -10.30 -6.89
C ILE A 99 10.41 -11.21 -7.28
N PHE A 100 10.64 -12.51 -7.38
CA PHE A 100 9.57 -13.47 -7.68
C PHE A 100 9.51 -14.54 -6.61
N TYR A 101 8.53 -14.38 -5.71
CA TYR A 101 8.55 -14.96 -4.37
C TYR A 101 9.79 -14.51 -3.57
N GLY A 102 9.76 -14.62 -2.25
CA GLY A 102 10.88 -14.15 -1.46
C GLY A 102 10.55 -13.84 -0.02
N ARG A 103 11.51 -13.18 0.61
CA ARG A 103 11.39 -12.66 1.96
C ARG A 103 11.81 -11.21 2.00
N VAL A 104 10.95 -10.33 2.48
CA VAL A 104 11.21 -8.90 2.62
C VAL A 104 11.07 -8.54 4.08
N SER A 105 12.17 -8.09 4.71
CA SER A 105 12.20 -7.64 6.10
C SER A 105 12.57 -6.15 6.15
N VAL A 106 11.75 -5.35 6.84
CA VAL A 106 11.90 -3.90 6.97
C VAL A 106 11.94 -3.53 8.44
N ALA A 107 13.07 -2.99 8.90
CA ALA A 107 13.21 -2.41 10.23
C ALA A 107 12.77 -0.94 10.19
N MET A 108 11.64 -0.62 10.82
CA MET A 108 11.02 0.71 10.76
C MET A 108 10.34 1.16 12.05
N LYS A 109 10.20 2.48 12.18
CA LYS A 109 9.23 3.17 13.05
C LYS A 109 8.16 3.80 12.16
N SER A 110 6.90 3.58 12.50
CA SER A 110 5.76 4.12 11.76
C SER A 110 5.58 5.61 12.04
N SER A 111 5.01 6.32 11.08
CA SER A 111 4.66 7.73 11.23
C SER A 111 3.55 7.90 12.28
N PRO A 112 3.66 8.90 13.17
CA PRO A 112 2.51 9.41 13.92
C PRO A 112 1.54 10.14 12.99
N GLY A 113 0.46 10.66 13.55
CA GLY A 113 -0.52 11.52 12.89
C GLY A 113 -1.85 10.82 12.59
N GLN A 114 -2.95 11.52 12.83
CA GLN A 114 -4.28 10.99 12.54
C GLN A 114 -4.50 10.99 11.03
N GLY A 115 -4.98 9.87 10.49
CA GLY A 115 -5.14 9.71 9.05
C GLY A 115 -3.82 9.56 8.29
N ILE A 116 -2.67 9.49 8.96
CA ILE A 116 -1.37 9.25 8.32
C ILE A 116 -1.08 7.76 8.29
N VAL A 117 -0.71 7.27 7.11
CA VAL A 117 -0.46 5.86 6.82
C VAL A 117 1.01 5.68 6.50
N SER A 118 1.66 4.75 7.19
CA SER A 118 2.97 4.19 6.81
C SER A 118 2.74 2.88 6.11
N SER A 119 3.38 2.66 4.96
CA SER A 119 3.14 1.48 4.12
C SER A 119 4.44 0.83 3.66
N VAL A 120 4.47 -0.51 3.69
CA VAL A 120 5.42 -1.37 3.00
C VAL A 120 4.62 -2.32 2.12
N THR A 121 4.86 -2.29 0.82
CA THR A 121 4.01 -2.96 -0.18
C THR A 121 4.86 -3.73 -1.18
N LEU A 122 4.57 -4.99 -1.41
CA LEU A 122 5.01 -5.72 -2.61
C LEU A 122 3.95 -5.52 -3.69
N ALA A 123 4.33 -5.02 -4.86
CA ALA A 123 3.41 -4.68 -5.94
C ALA A 123 3.88 -5.19 -7.30
N SER A 124 3.01 -5.88 -8.04
CA SER A 124 3.27 -6.35 -9.40
C SER A 124 2.59 -5.51 -10.49
N ASP A 125 3.00 -5.74 -11.74
CA ASP A 125 2.42 -5.10 -12.92
C ASP A 125 0.99 -5.57 -13.22
N VAL A 126 0.56 -6.71 -12.70
CA VAL A 126 -0.85 -7.13 -12.76
C VAL A 126 -1.67 -6.64 -11.58
N LEU A 127 -1.07 -5.86 -10.67
CA LEU A 127 -1.69 -5.37 -9.44
C LEU A 127 -1.93 -6.49 -8.41
N ASP A 128 -1.07 -7.52 -8.40
CA ASP A 128 -0.90 -8.31 -7.18
C ASP A 128 -0.25 -7.42 -6.11
N GLU A 129 -0.73 -7.53 -4.87
CA GLU A 129 -0.31 -6.71 -3.75
C GLU A 129 -0.19 -7.54 -2.47
N ILE A 130 0.85 -7.29 -1.67
CA ILE A 130 0.98 -7.76 -0.29
C ILE A 130 1.51 -6.59 0.53
N ASP A 131 0.81 -6.19 1.58
CA ASP A 131 1.21 -5.00 2.32
C ASP A 131 1.22 -5.16 3.85
N TRP A 132 1.97 -4.24 4.44
CA TRP A 132 1.83 -3.76 5.81
C TRP A 132 1.39 -2.31 5.75
N VAL A 133 0.33 -1.96 6.48
CA VAL A 133 -0.11 -0.57 6.64
C VAL A 133 -0.43 -0.25 8.09
N THR A 134 -0.07 0.95 8.54
CA THR A 134 -0.46 1.43 9.87
C THR A 134 -1.69 2.33 9.76
N ARG A 135 -2.76 1.99 10.49
CA ARG A 135 -3.95 2.86 10.65
C ARG A 135 -4.61 2.64 12.02
N PRO A 136 -5.28 3.65 12.60
CA PRO A 136 -6.17 3.49 13.76
C PRO A 136 -7.24 2.43 13.47
N PRO A 137 -7.75 1.72 14.49
CA PRO A 137 -8.88 0.85 14.25
C PRO A 137 -10.04 1.74 13.78
N PRO A 138 -10.84 1.30 12.80
CA PRO A 138 -12.03 2.04 12.42
C PRO A 138 -12.93 2.17 13.66
N PRO A 139 -13.62 3.32 13.85
CA PRO A 139 -14.61 3.41 14.92
C PRO A 139 -15.67 2.32 14.74
N PRO A 140 -16.30 1.86 15.82
CA PRO A 140 -17.35 0.85 15.73
C PRO A 140 -18.45 1.30 14.76
N PRO A 141 -19.10 0.37 14.04
CA PRO A 141 -20.12 0.72 13.07
C PRO A 141 -21.27 1.48 13.75
N VAL A 142 -21.43 2.75 13.39
CA VAL A 142 -22.60 3.55 13.79
C VAL A 142 -23.76 3.18 12.87
N SER A 143 -24.93 2.92 13.42
CA SER A 143 -26.13 2.64 12.62
C SER A 143 -26.47 3.84 11.73
N ILE A 144 -26.89 3.56 10.49
CA ILE A 144 -27.15 4.54 9.43
C ILE A 144 -28.27 5.55 9.82
N GLU A 145 -29.02 5.27 10.89
CA GLU A 145 -30.10 6.11 11.39
C GLU A 145 -29.64 7.34 12.19
N GLU A 146 -28.42 7.36 12.72
CA GLU A 146 -27.94 8.48 13.56
C GLU A 146 -27.34 9.65 12.76
N GLN A 147 -27.45 9.63 11.42
CA GLN A 147 -26.87 10.66 10.56
C GLN A 147 -27.78 11.87 10.30
N THR A 148 -28.99 11.90 10.85
CA THR A 148 -29.88 13.07 10.70
C THR A 148 -30.41 13.53 12.05
N THR A 149 -29.91 14.69 12.48
CA THR A 149 -30.46 15.60 13.50
C THR A 149 -30.02 15.43 14.96
N THR A 150 -29.51 16.55 15.47
CA THR A 150 -29.51 17.06 16.86
C THR A 150 -28.19 17.04 17.64
N THR A 151 -27.79 18.26 17.97
CA THR A 151 -27.02 18.73 19.12
C THR A 151 -27.56 18.14 20.43
N ASP A 152 -26.76 17.32 21.13
CA ASP A 152 -26.47 17.39 22.58
C ASP A 152 -26.03 16.03 23.15
N ALA A 153 -24.82 16.04 23.74
CA ALA A 153 -24.29 15.20 24.82
C ALA A 153 -24.70 13.70 24.93
N TYR A 154 -23.77 12.83 24.53
CA TYR A 154 -23.67 11.46 25.05
C TYR A 154 -22.60 11.35 26.16
N PRO A 155 -22.89 10.68 27.30
CA PRO A 155 -21.99 10.60 28.44
C PRO A 155 -20.98 9.43 28.32
N LEU A 156 -19.69 9.76 28.35
CA LEU A 156 -18.66 9.13 29.17
C LEU A 156 -18.61 7.58 29.25
N PHE A 157 -18.44 6.87 28.13
CA PHE A 157 -17.89 5.50 28.11
C PHE A 157 -17.01 5.27 26.87
N ILE A 158 -15.77 5.77 26.97
CA ILE A 158 -14.49 5.40 26.31
C ILE A 158 -13.64 6.69 26.29
N PHE A 159 -13.08 7.05 27.45
CA PHE A 159 -11.88 7.88 27.50
C PHE A 159 -10.68 6.95 27.36
N LEU A 160 -10.15 6.75 26.14
CA LEU A 160 -8.70 6.53 25.88
C LEU A 160 -8.37 6.39 24.37
N GLN A 161 -8.61 7.41 23.53
CA GLN A 161 -7.85 7.56 22.28
C GLN A 161 -7.91 8.98 21.66
N GLU A 162 -8.31 9.98 22.45
CA GLU A 162 -8.17 11.38 22.06
C GLU A 162 -6.78 11.91 22.41
N PHE A 163 -6.18 12.61 21.44
CA PHE A 163 -4.91 13.34 21.49
C PHE A 163 -3.65 12.47 21.49
N LEU A 164 -3.32 11.92 20.32
CA LEU A 164 -2.04 11.98 19.62
C LEU A 164 -2.18 11.05 18.41
N GLY A 165 -2.15 11.60 17.20
CA GLY A 165 -2.47 10.87 15.99
C GLY A 165 -1.57 9.65 15.72
N GLY A 166 -2.16 8.61 15.11
CA GLY A 166 -1.51 7.34 14.73
C GLY A 166 -1.99 6.17 15.59
N ASN A 167 -2.12 4.96 15.03
CA ASN A 167 -2.37 3.78 15.85
C ASN A 167 -1.07 3.31 16.46
N ASN A 168 -0.93 3.51 17.77
CA ASN A 168 0.27 3.08 18.47
C ASN A 168 0.11 1.69 19.13
N THR A 169 -0.82 0.87 18.65
CA THR A 169 -1.12 -0.45 19.23
C THR A 169 -1.33 -1.58 18.22
N MET A 170 -1.45 -1.27 16.92
CA MET A 170 -1.68 -2.29 15.90
C MET A 170 -1.14 -1.89 14.52
N VAL A 171 -0.91 -2.89 13.68
CA VAL A 171 -0.65 -2.77 12.24
C VAL A 171 -1.63 -3.65 11.49
N HIS A 172 -1.81 -3.36 10.20
CA HIS A 172 -2.71 -4.06 9.31
C HIS A 172 -1.90 -4.76 8.23
N SER A 173 -2.30 -5.97 7.92
CA SER A 173 -1.85 -6.70 6.72
C SER A 173 -2.98 -6.73 5.71
N ASP A 174 -2.72 -6.49 4.44
CA ASP A 174 -3.68 -6.70 3.35
C ASP A 174 -3.00 -7.39 2.15
N TYR A 175 -3.81 -7.91 1.24
CA TYR A 175 -3.35 -8.45 -0.04
C TYR A 175 -4.39 -8.23 -1.13
N PHE A 176 -3.95 -8.05 -2.37
CA PHE A 176 -4.81 -8.01 -3.56
C PHE A 176 -4.27 -9.00 -4.60
N GLY A 177 -5.16 -9.74 -5.27
CA GLY A 177 -4.80 -10.49 -6.47
C GLY A 177 -5.31 -9.77 -7.70
N LYS A 178 -4.45 -9.46 -8.66
CA LYS A 178 -4.84 -8.89 -9.96
C LYS A 178 -5.70 -7.61 -9.83
N GLY A 179 -5.48 -6.80 -8.79
CA GLY A 179 -6.26 -5.59 -8.47
C GLY A 179 -7.70 -5.85 -7.99
N ASN A 180 -8.04 -7.10 -7.68
CA ASN A 180 -9.37 -7.48 -7.25
C ASN A 180 -9.58 -7.21 -5.74
N GLY A 181 -10.16 -6.05 -5.45
CA GLY A 181 -10.58 -5.65 -4.10
C GLY A 181 -11.99 -6.09 -3.69
N THR A 182 -12.69 -6.92 -4.48
CA THR A 182 -14.11 -7.26 -4.23
C THR A 182 -14.30 -8.26 -3.09
N VAL A 183 -13.22 -8.88 -2.60
CA VAL A 183 -13.25 -9.80 -1.47
C VAL A 183 -12.96 -9.03 -0.17
N SER A 184 -13.78 -9.25 0.86
CA SER A 184 -13.75 -8.48 2.11
C SER A 184 -12.90 -9.10 3.23
N ASP A 185 -12.29 -10.26 3.00
CA ASP A 185 -11.52 -11.04 3.98
C ASP A 185 -9.99 -10.86 3.85
N ARG A 186 -9.57 -9.85 3.08
CA ARG A 186 -8.18 -9.63 2.71
C ARG A 186 -7.37 -8.93 3.81
N GLU A 187 -8.04 -8.14 4.64
CA GLU A 187 -7.43 -7.41 5.76
C GLU A 187 -7.23 -8.30 6.99
N GLY A 188 -6.21 -8.00 7.80
CA GLY A 188 -6.00 -8.61 9.11
C GLY A 188 -5.30 -7.63 10.06
N ASP A 189 -5.81 -7.54 11.28
CA ASP A 189 -5.33 -6.63 12.33
C ASP A 189 -4.39 -7.37 13.29
N HIS A 190 -3.21 -6.79 13.55
CA HIS A 190 -2.17 -7.39 14.38
C HIS A 190 -1.72 -6.45 15.47
N ALA A 191 -1.77 -6.90 16.72
CA ALA A 191 -1.27 -6.13 17.83
C ALA A 191 0.26 -5.93 17.72
N VAL A 192 0.71 -4.70 17.93
CA VAL A 192 2.14 -4.34 18.01
C VAL A 192 2.32 -3.27 19.08
N ALA A 193 3.36 -3.41 19.90
CA ALA A 193 3.57 -2.49 21.01
C ALA A 193 4.27 -1.22 20.51
N THR A 194 3.56 -0.10 20.51
CA THR A 194 4.11 1.23 20.25
C THR A 194 4.89 1.39 18.91
N PRO A 195 4.31 1.01 17.74
CA PRO A 195 4.98 1.05 16.45
C PRO A 195 5.45 2.45 15.98
N VAL A 196 4.96 3.52 16.62
CA VAL A 196 5.42 4.89 16.37
C VAL A 196 6.70 5.20 17.18
N ASP A 197 6.82 4.63 18.38
CA ASP A 197 7.90 4.96 19.32
C ASP A 197 9.06 3.94 19.26
N ALA A 198 8.77 2.70 18.89
CA ALA A 198 9.70 1.58 18.91
C ALA A 198 9.99 1.06 17.49
N TRP A 199 11.24 0.61 17.31
CA TRP A 199 11.63 -0.11 16.11
C TRP A 199 11.02 -1.50 16.12
N HIS A 200 10.40 -1.87 15.00
CA HIS A 200 9.97 -3.24 14.73
C HIS A 200 10.52 -3.71 13.40
N THR A 201 10.70 -5.01 13.27
CA THR A 201 11.00 -5.66 11.99
C THR A 201 9.74 -6.29 11.44
N TYR A 202 9.19 -5.68 10.40
CA TYR A 202 8.05 -6.22 9.65
C TYR A 202 8.56 -7.06 8.51
N THR A 203 8.13 -8.32 8.46
CA THR A 203 8.57 -9.26 7.45
C THR A 203 7.38 -9.87 6.70
N ILE A 204 7.54 -9.98 5.39
CA ILE A 204 6.68 -10.76 4.50
C ILE A 204 7.52 -11.94 4.00
N ASP A 205 7.09 -13.18 4.26
CA ASP A 205 7.61 -14.39 3.64
C ASP A 205 6.59 -14.91 2.65
N TRP A 206 6.92 -14.86 1.37
CA TRP A 206 6.01 -15.10 0.26
C TRP A 206 6.53 -16.23 -0.62
N THR A 207 5.73 -17.28 -0.75
CA THR A 207 6.01 -18.47 -1.55
C THR A 207 4.83 -18.77 -2.47
N GLU A 208 4.97 -19.74 -3.36
CA GLU A 208 3.85 -20.19 -4.21
C GLU A 208 2.68 -20.77 -3.40
N GLU A 209 2.95 -21.28 -2.19
CA GLU A 209 1.95 -21.97 -1.37
C GLU A 209 1.30 -21.08 -0.31
N ARG A 210 1.99 -20.01 0.13
CA ARG A 210 1.53 -19.15 1.23
C ARG A 210 2.22 -17.80 1.28
N ILE A 211 1.58 -16.88 2.02
CA ILE A 211 2.17 -15.64 2.53
C ILE A 211 2.12 -15.68 4.05
N GLU A 212 3.24 -15.35 4.69
CA GLU A 212 3.31 -15.10 6.13
C GLU A 212 3.68 -13.64 6.41
N TRP A 213 2.93 -13.04 7.31
CA TRP A 213 3.22 -11.74 7.90
C TRP A 213 3.82 -11.97 9.29
N ILE A 214 4.98 -11.39 9.52
CA ILE A 214 5.82 -11.63 10.70
C ILE A 214 6.21 -10.27 11.30
N ILE A 215 6.06 -10.13 12.62
CA ILE A 215 6.50 -8.97 13.40
C ILE A 215 7.52 -9.46 14.43
N ASP A 216 8.73 -8.91 14.42
CA ASP A 216 9.81 -9.25 15.37
C ASP A 216 10.01 -10.77 15.51
N ASP A 217 10.15 -11.44 14.36
CA ASP A 217 10.32 -12.90 14.23
C ASP A 217 9.12 -13.76 14.68
N VAL A 218 7.99 -13.15 15.01
CA VAL A 218 6.73 -13.85 15.33
C VAL A 218 5.76 -13.77 14.14
N THR A 219 5.38 -14.92 13.58
CA THR A 219 4.32 -14.99 12.56
C THR A 219 2.97 -14.62 13.18
N VAL A 220 2.35 -13.56 12.67
CA VAL A 220 1.04 -13.05 13.14
C VAL A 220 -0.10 -13.39 12.18
N ARG A 221 0.21 -13.67 10.92
CA ARG A 221 -0.77 -14.14 9.92
C ARG A 221 -0.12 -15.10 8.94
N THR A 222 -0.87 -16.11 8.54
CA THR A 222 -0.57 -16.97 7.39
C THR A 222 -1.79 -17.01 6.48
N LEU A 223 -1.57 -16.82 5.18
CA LEU A 223 -2.56 -17.00 4.12
C LEU A 223 -2.07 -18.13 3.22
N ALA A 224 -2.78 -19.25 3.15
CA ALA A 224 -2.51 -20.25 2.13
C ALA A 224 -3.01 -19.77 0.77
N ALA A 225 -2.34 -20.16 -0.32
CA ALA A 225 -2.75 -19.77 -1.67
C ALA A 225 -4.19 -20.19 -1.98
N ALA A 226 -4.60 -21.38 -1.54
CA ALA A 226 -5.95 -21.90 -1.71
C ALA A 226 -7.03 -21.05 -1.00
N ASP A 227 -6.70 -20.37 0.09
CA ASP A 227 -7.67 -19.55 0.83
C ASP A 227 -7.96 -18.22 0.09
N ALA A 228 -7.08 -17.80 -0.82
CA ALA A 228 -7.26 -16.62 -1.64
C ALA A 228 -8.06 -16.92 -2.92
N LEU A 229 -9.33 -17.30 -2.75
CA LEU A 229 -10.25 -17.68 -3.83
C LEU A 229 -9.71 -18.83 -4.69
N ASP A 230 -9.38 -19.97 -4.04
CA ASP A 230 -8.78 -21.14 -4.69
C ASP A 230 -7.50 -20.81 -5.48
N GLY A 231 -6.74 -19.80 -5.02
CA GLY A 231 -5.52 -19.31 -5.65
C GLY A 231 -5.71 -18.21 -6.71
N ALA A 232 -6.96 -17.95 -7.15
CA ALA A 232 -7.22 -16.97 -8.19
C ALA A 232 -6.91 -15.53 -7.75
N ASN A 233 -7.06 -15.24 -6.46
CA ASN A 233 -6.76 -13.94 -5.86
C ASN A 233 -5.44 -13.93 -5.08
N PHE A 234 -4.61 -14.99 -5.19
CA PHE A 234 -3.34 -15.07 -4.51
C PHE A 234 -2.26 -14.27 -5.28
N PRO A 235 -1.52 -13.36 -4.61
CA PRO A 235 -0.35 -12.70 -5.18
C PRO A 235 0.69 -13.71 -5.64
N GLN A 236 1.00 -13.72 -6.94
CA GLN A 236 1.78 -14.79 -7.54
C GLN A 236 2.62 -14.33 -8.73
N THR A 237 2.86 -13.03 -8.86
CA THR A 237 3.61 -12.46 -9.99
C THR A 237 4.73 -11.55 -9.49
N PRO A 238 5.86 -11.42 -10.23
CA PRO A 238 7.01 -10.66 -9.79
C PRO A 238 6.62 -9.28 -9.27
N ALA A 239 7.17 -8.89 -8.12
CA ALA A 239 6.77 -7.68 -7.42
C ALA A 239 7.98 -6.83 -7.04
N LYS A 240 7.80 -5.51 -7.09
CA LYS A 240 8.71 -4.53 -6.48
C LYS A 240 8.38 -4.37 -5.01
N VAL A 241 9.37 -4.01 -4.20
CA VAL A 241 9.13 -3.51 -2.85
C VAL A 241 8.96 -1.99 -2.93
N ARG A 242 7.87 -1.48 -2.37
CA ARG A 242 7.54 -0.05 -2.27
C ARG A 242 7.37 0.31 -0.81
N MET A 243 7.86 1.47 -0.41
CA MET A 243 7.71 1.98 0.96
C MET A 243 7.41 3.46 0.94
N GLY A 244 6.55 3.92 1.85
CA GLY A 244 6.20 5.33 1.88
C GLY A 244 5.27 5.71 3.01
N THR A 245 4.98 7.02 3.07
CA THR A 245 3.99 7.59 3.98
C THR A 245 3.05 8.49 3.21
N TRP A 246 1.76 8.43 3.52
CA TRP A 246 0.74 9.25 2.86
C TRP A 246 -0.44 9.56 3.79
N ALA A 247 -1.17 10.63 3.49
CA ALA A 247 -2.35 11.03 4.25
C ALA A 247 -3.61 10.34 3.69
N GLY A 248 -4.00 9.21 4.28
CA GLY A 248 -5.27 8.54 3.99
C GLY A 248 -6.49 9.30 4.51
N GLY A 249 -6.31 10.09 5.56
CA GLY A 249 -7.31 11.01 6.13
C GLY A 249 -7.46 12.32 5.37
N ASP A 250 -6.77 12.54 4.24
CA ASP A 250 -6.87 13.82 3.51
C ASP A 250 -8.32 14.09 3.06
N PRO A 251 -8.87 15.31 3.25
CA PRO A 251 -10.24 15.66 2.83
C PRO A 251 -10.57 15.44 1.34
N ALA A 252 -9.58 15.30 0.47
CA ALA A 252 -9.75 14.96 -0.94
C ALA A 252 -9.99 13.45 -1.17
N LYS A 253 -9.76 12.60 -0.16
CA LYS A 253 -10.01 11.15 -0.22
C LYS A 253 -11.49 10.84 0.03
N SER A 254 -11.91 9.67 -0.44
CA SER A 254 -13.29 9.21 -0.20
C SER A 254 -13.56 9.09 1.31
N TYR A 255 -14.83 9.24 1.70
CA TYR A 255 -15.24 9.05 3.10
C TYR A 255 -14.73 7.73 3.69
N TRP A 256 -14.85 6.63 2.93
CA TRP A 256 -14.44 5.31 3.37
C TRP A 256 -12.93 5.19 3.57
N THR A 257 -12.13 5.85 2.74
CA THR A 257 -10.66 5.88 2.91
C THR A 257 -10.28 6.64 4.16
N ARG A 258 -10.91 7.80 4.39
CA ARG A 258 -10.62 8.60 5.59
C ARG A 258 -11.01 7.84 6.85
N LEU A 259 -12.17 7.19 6.85
CA LEU A 259 -12.61 6.33 7.95
C LEU A 259 -11.66 5.15 8.18
N TRP A 260 -11.26 4.48 7.10
CA TRP A 260 -10.28 3.40 7.12
C TRP A 260 -8.95 3.87 7.74
N ALA A 261 -8.46 5.05 7.35
CA ALA A 261 -7.23 5.66 7.86
C ALA A 261 -7.35 6.21 9.30
N GLY A 262 -8.50 6.03 9.96
CA GLY A 262 -8.72 6.46 11.34
C GLY A 262 -9.18 7.91 11.51
N GLY A 263 -9.76 8.50 10.47
CA GLY A 263 -10.36 9.83 10.48
C GLY A 263 -9.59 10.87 9.65
N ASP A 264 -10.05 12.10 9.75
CA ASP A 264 -9.56 13.20 8.93
C ASP A 264 -8.18 13.69 9.40
N THR A 265 -7.27 13.89 8.44
CA THR A 265 -5.95 14.47 8.70
C THR A 265 -6.07 15.97 8.86
N THR A 266 -5.57 16.48 9.99
CA THR A 266 -5.46 17.93 10.26
C THR A 266 -4.03 18.40 10.04
N TYR A 267 -3.79 19.17 8.97
CA TYR A 267 -2.47 19.66 8.58
C TYR A 267 -2.05 20.91 9.37
N SER A 268 -1.64 20.73 10.63
CA SER A 268 -1.12 21.81 11.46
C SER A 268 -0.04 21.34 12.44
N SER A 269 0.75 22.28 12.96
CA SER A 269 1.75 22.02 14.00
C SER A 269 1.13 21.44 15.27
N GLU A 270 -0.06 21.88 15.63
CA GLU A 270 -0.78 21.42 16.83
C GLU A 270 -1.24 19.97 16.70
N ALA A 271 -1.49 19.51 15.47
CA ALA A 271 -1.80 18.11 15.16
C ALA A 271 -0.55 17.22 15.04
N GLY A 272 0.64 17.78 15.29
CA GLY A 272 1.92 17.06 15.31
C GLY A 272 2.65 17.02 13.97
N MET A 273 2.26 17.84 12.98
CA MET A 273 3.00 17.97 11.72
C MET A 273 4.35 18.68 11.98
N PRO A 274 5.46 18.28 11.34
CA PRO A 274 5.58 17.21 10.34
C PRO A 274 5.52 15.80 10.94
N TRP A 275 4.89 14.87 10.22
CA TRP A 275 4.85 13.46 10.60
C TRP A 275 5.85 12.66 9.76
N THR A 276 6.56 11.72 10.38
CA THR A 276 7.68 11.01 9.74
C THR A 276 7.66 9.53 10.11
N MET A 277 7.63 8.67 9.09
CA MET A 277 8.05 7.27 9.19
C MET A 277 9.56 7.19 8.98
N THR A 278 10.23 6.30 9.72
CA THR A 278 11.69 6.10 9.60
C THR A 278 11.99 4.64 9.27
N VAL A 279 12.84 4.38 8.27
CA VAL A 279 13.29 3.03 7.89
C VAL A 279 14.81 2.95 8.04
N ALA A 280 15.30 2.06 8.91
CA ALA A 280 16.74 1.89 9.13
C ALA A 280 17.34 0.92 8.13
N LYS A 281 16.69 -0.23 7.93
CA LYS A 281 17.27 -1.35 7.18
C LYS A 281 16.21 -2.15 6.45
N VAL A 282 16.55 -2.57 5.24
CA VAL A 282 15.73 -3.47 4.43
C VAL A 282 16.58 -4.67 3.99
N SER A 283 16.02 -5.87 4.11
CA SER A 283 16.61 -7.11 3.61
C SER A 283 15.62 -7.81 2.69
N ILE A 284 15.99 -8.00 1.44
CA ILE A 284 15.16 -8.60 0.40
C ILE A 284 15.86 -9.85 -0.11
N THR A 285 15.23 -11.01 0.03
CA THR A 285 15.68 -12.27 -0.55
C THR A 285 14.73 -12.67 -1.67
N ASN A 286 15.26 -12.91 -2.86
CA ASN A 286 14.53 -13.38 -4.02
C ASN A 286 14.62 -14.92 -4.09
N TYR A 287 13.49 -15.61 -4.02
CA TYR A 287 13.48 -17.08 -4.11
C TYR A 287 13.60 -17.61 -5.54
N ASN A 288 13.41 -16.75 -6.54
CA ASN A 288 13.63 -17.08 -7.95
C ASN A 288 14.52 -16.04 -8.66
N PRO A 289 15.82 -15.94 -8.33
CA PRO A 289 16.73 -14.99 -8.97
C PRO A 289 16.73 -15.11 -10.49
N ALA A 290 16.57 -13.98 -11.18
CA ALA A 290 16.59 -13.86 -12.65
C ALA A 290 17.09 -12.46 -13.03
N GLU A 291 17.71 -12.31 -14.21
CA GLU A 291 18.07 -10.98 -14.76
C GLU A 291 16.81 -10.21 -15.14
N SER A 292 15.78 -10.92 -15.58
CA SER A 292 14.49 -10.35 -15.89
C SER A 292 13.35 -11.35 -15.75
N TYR A 293 12.13 -10.84 -15.63
CA TYR A 293 10.88 -11.60 -15.71
C TYR A 293 10.04 -11.10 -16.88
N SER A 294 9.34 -11.99 -17.58
CA SER A 294 8.46 -11.61 -18.69
C SER A 294 7.19 -12.42 -18.65
N TYR A 295 6.05 -11.74 -18.78
CA TYR A 295 4.75 -12.39 -18.97
C TYR A 295 4.68 -12.96 -20.39
N THR A 296 4.51 -14.28 -20.51
CA THR A 296 4.40 -14.97 -21.81
C THR A 296 3.01 -14.89 -22.41
N ASP A 297 2.01 -14.51 -21.61
CA ASP A 297 0.62 -14.30 -22.00
C ASP A 297 -0.05 -13.25 -21.09
N GLY A 298 -1.34 -13.00 -21.30
CA GLY A 298 -2.13 -12.02 -20.55
C GLY A 298 -2.93 -12.58 -19.38
N THR A 299 -2.60 -13.77 -18.86
CA THR A 299 -3.35 -14.40 -17.75
C THR A 299 -3.08 -13.73 -16.41
N GLY A 300 -1.84 -13.24 -16.21
CA GLY A 300 -1.38 -12.77 -14.90
C GLY A 300 -1.15 -13.91 -13.90
N ASP A 301 -0.91 -15.12 -14.39
CA ASP A 301 -0.63 -16.30 -13.55
C ASP A 301 0.88 -16.52 -13.43
N SER A 302 1.32 -17.05 -12.29
CA SER A 302 2.73 -17.40 -12.02
C SER A 302 3.35 -18.30 -13.10
N GLY A 303 2.56 -19.22 -13.65
CA GLY A 303 2.98 -20.11 -14.75
C GLY A 303 3.30 -19.40 -16.07
N SER A 304 2.85 -18.15 -16.24
CA SER A 304 3.16 -17.32 -17.41
C SER A 304 4.50 -16.59 -17.30
N ILE A 305 5.21 -16.70 -16.17
CA ILE A 305 6.43 -15.93 -15.92
C ILE A 305 7.66 -16.66 -16.48
N ALA A 306 8.18 -16.15 -17.60
CA ALA A 306 9.47 -16.55 -18.14
C ALA A 306 10.60 -15.81 -17.44
N LYS A 307 11.60 -16.56 -16.96
CA LYS A 307 12.85 -16.01 -16.38
C LYS A 307 13.91 -15.84 -17.47
N GLY A 308 14.49 -14.64 -17.56
CA GLY A 308 15.61 -14.31 -18.43
C GLY A 308 16.95 -14.30 -17.68
N GLY A 309 18.05 -14.48 -18.42
CA GLY A 309 19.41 -14.51 -17.89
C GLY A 309 19.97 -15.92 -17.70
N ALA A 310 21.29 -16.06 -17.74
CA ALA A 310 21.95 -17.37 -17.77
C ALA A 310 22.70 -17.76 -16.48
N ALA A 311 22.92 -16.83 -15.54
CA ALA A 311 23.74 -17.10 -14.36
C ALA A 311 23.51 -16.11 -13.20
N CYS A 312 22.36 -16.18 -12.53
CA CYS A 312 22.17 -15.47 -11.27
C CYS A 312 22.91 -16.15 -10.12
N LYS A 313 23.41 -15.35 -9.18
CA LYS A 313 24.27 -15.80 -8.07
C LYS A 313 23.49 -16.06 -6.79
#